data_AF-A0A847I3F4-F1
#
_entry.id   AF-A0A847I3F4-F1
#
_cell.length_a   1.000
_cell.length_b   1.000
_cell.length_c   1.000
_cell.angle_alpha   90.00
_cell.angle_beta   90.00
_cell.angle_gamma   90.00
#
_symmetry.space_group_name_H-M   'P 1'
#
loop_
_entity.id
_entity.type
_entity.pdbx_description
1 polymer ?
#
loop_
_entity_poly.entity_id
_entity_poly.type
_entity_poly.pdbx_seq_one_letter_code
_entity_poly.pdbx_strand_id
1 'polypeptide(L)'
;MKTSSRAAQTRKVPKPAQLRTRQSSPLVAWAAAVVLMAVTVMAYVPAMRAGFIWDDDQYVHNNAAVRALDGLGRIWFDFTASPQYYPLVYSSYWLEYRLWGDNPAGYHVVNILLHAAVAILLWRFLRRL
;
A
#
# COMPACT_ATOMS: atom_id res chain seq x y z
N MET A 1 -46.51 68.06 -5.64
CA MET A 1 -45.21 67.43 -5.26
C MET A 1 -45.48 66.10 -4.59
N LYS A 2 -45.23 64.97 -5.28
CA LYS A 2 -45.28 63.61 -4.69
C LYS A 2 -43.87 63.04 -4.78
N THR A 3 -43.22 62.85 -3.63
CA THR A 3 -41.88 62.25 -3.53
C THR A 3 -42.01 60.73 -3.58
N SER A 4 -41.58 60.14 -4.69
CA SER A 4 -41.48 58.68 -4.84
C SER A 4 -40.24 58.18 -4.09
N SER A 5 -40.44 57.61 -2.90
CA SER A 5 -39.40 56.89 -2.17
C SER A 5 -39.04 55.60 -2.93
N ARG A 6 -37.86 55.59 -3.55
CA ARG A 6 -37.33 54.44 -4.28
C ARG A 6 -36.67 53.50 -3.26
N ALA A 7 -37.42 52.51 -2.81
CA ALA A 7 -36.91 51.46 -1.92
C ALA A 7 -35.69 50.78 -2.57
N ALA A 8 -34.55 50.86 -1.91
CA ALA A 8 -33.32 50.19 -2.30
C ALA A 8 -33.56 48.66 -2.24
N GLN A 9 -33.80 48.04 -3.39
CA GLN A 9 -33.76 46.59 -3.53
C GLN A 9 -32.32 46.14 -3.27
N THR A 10 -32.08 45.61 -2.08
CA THR A 10 -30.85 44.92 -1.72
C THR A 10 -30.69 43.73 -2.65
N ARG A 11 -29.77 43.88 -3.61
CA ARG A 11 -29.35 42.82 -4.53
C ARG A 11 -28.83 41.65 -3.69
N LYS A 12 -29.62 40.59 -3.54
CA LYS A 12 -29.18 39.34 -2.89
C LYS A 12 -27.95 38.84 -3.64
N VAL A 13 -26.78 38.95 -3.02
CA VAL A 13 -25.54 38.35 -3.51
C VAL A 13 -25.78 36.84 -3.57
N PRO A 14 -25.64 36.19 -4.73
CA PRO A 14 -25.77 34.74 -4.81
C PRO A 14 -24.75 34.11 -3.86
N LYS A 15 -25.21 33.20 -2.98
CA LYS A 15 -24.30 32.38 -2.18
C LYS A 15 -23.30 31.73 -3.15
N PRO A 16 -21.97 31.84 -2.92
CA PRO A 16 -21.00 31.19 -3.78
C PRO A 16 -21.39 29.73 -3.91
N ALA A 17 -21.50 29.25 -5.14
CA ALA A 17 -21.81 27.87 -5.44
C ALA A 17 -20.79 27.02 -4.67
N GLN A 18 -21.24 26.43 -3.56
CA GLN A 18 -20.41 25.51 -2.80
C GLN A 18 -20.04 24.41 -3.78
N LEU A 19 -18.77 24.36 -4.17
CA LEU A 19 -18.20 23.26 -4.90
C LEU A 19 -18.43 22.03 -4.02
N ARG A 20 -19.55 21.33 -4.24
CA ARG A 20 -19.80 20.04 -3.62
C ARG A 20 -18.68 19.16 -4.13
N THR A 21 -17.64 18.98 -3.32
CA THR A 21 -16.71 17.88 -3.50
C THR A 21 -17.59 16.65 -3.58
N ARG A 22 -17.63 16.04 -4.76
CA ARG A 22 -18.51 14.91 -5.03
C ARG A 22 -17.93 13.72 -4.28
N GLN A 23 -18.22 13.64 -2.98
CA GLN A 23 -17.81 12.54 -2.15
C GLN A 23 -18.44 11.27 -2.73
N SER A 24 -17.60 10.36 -3.22
CA SER A 24 -18.05 9.07 -3.74
C SER A 24 -18.76 8.31 -2.62
N SER A 25 -19.85 7.63 -2.93
CA SER A 25 -20.51 6.76 -1.95
C SER A 25 -19.52 5.71 -1.41
N PRO A 26 -19.64 5.30 -0.14
CA PRO A 26 -18.74 4.32 0.46
C PRO A 26 -18.76 3.00 -0.31
N LEU A 27 -19.90 2.60 -0.87
CA LEU A 27 -20.03 1.41 -1.71
C LEU A 27 -19.16 1.48 -2.97
N VAL A 28 -19.15 2.62 -3.67
CA VAL A 28 -18.29 2.81 -4.85
C VAL A 28 -16.82 2.79 -4.45
N ALA A 29 -16.46 3.33 -3.28
CA ALA A 29 -15.10 3.27 -2.78
C ALA A 29 -14.66 1.83 -2.44
N TRP A 30 -15.52 1.02 -1.84
CA TRP A 30 -15.21 -0.38 -1.56
C TRP A 30 -15.12 -1.21 -2.85
N ALA A 31 -16.05 -1.02 -3.79
CA ALA A 31 -16.02 -1.70 -5.08
C ALA A 31 -14.72 -1.42 -5.85
N ALA A 32 -14.30 -0.15 -5.92
CA ALA A 32 -13.05 0.21 -6.58
C ALA A 32 -11.81 -0.37 -5.86
N ALA A 33 -11.80 -0.45 -4.53
CA ALA A 33 -10.72 -1.10 -3.78
C ALA A 33 -10.64 -2.61 -4.09
N VAL A 34 -11.79 -3.30 -4.16
CA VAL A 34 -11.86 -4.72 -4.52
C VAL A 34 -11.40 -4.96 -5.96
N VAL A 35 -11.81 -4.11 -6.90
CA VAL A 35 -11.36 -4.18 -8.30
C VAL A 35 -9.84 -3.99 -8.39
N LEU A 36 -9.28 -3.01 -7.68
CA LEU A 36 -7.83 -2.79 -7.64
C LEU A 36 -7.10 -4.00 -7.07
N MET A 37 -7.56 -4.55 -5.94
CA MET A 37 -7.02 -5.78 -5.37
C MET A 37 -7.04 -6.93 -6.39
N ALA A 38 -8.18 -7.17 -7.03
CA ALA A 38 -8.34 -8.25 -8.00
C ALA A 38 -7.41 -8.08 -9.21
N VAL A 39 -7.35 -6.86 -9.78
CA VAL A 39 -6.47 -6.57 -10.92
C VAL A 39 -5.01 -6.73 -10.56
N THR A 40 -4.58 -6.26 -9.37
CA THR A 40 -3.21 -6.46 -8.90
C THR A 40 -2.90 -7.95 -8.72
N VAL A 41 -3.76 -8.72 -8.06
CA VAL A 41 -3.54 -10.17 -7.90
C VAL A 41 -3.45 -10.85 -9.26
N MET A 42 -4.38 -10.58 -10.17
CA MET A 42 -4.38 -11.16 -11.53
C MET A 42 -3.10 -10.83 -12.30
N ALA A 43 -2.60 -9.59 -12.21
CA ALA A 43 -1.36 -9.19 -12.86
C ALA A 43 -0.13 -9.97 -12.36
N TYR A 44 -0.13 -10.40 -11.10
CA TYR A 44 0.98 -11.12 -10.48
C TYR A 44 0.78 -12.64 -10.37
N VAL A 45 -0.33 -13.21 -10.86
CA VAL A 45 -0.55 -14.67 -10.88
C VAL A 45 0.65 -15.46 -11.45
N PRO A 46 1.32 -15.03 -12.54
CA PRO A 46 2.47 -15.75 -13.07
C PRO A 46 3.65 -15.87 -12.08
N ALA A 47 3.82 -14.90 -11.16
CA ALA A 47 4.89 -14.91 -10.17
C ALA A 47 4.78 -16.09 -9.19
N MET A 48 3.57 -16.62 -8.99
CA MET A 48 3.36 -17.81 -8.14
C MET A 48 4.04 -19.08 -8.67
N ARG A 49 4.51 -19.07 -9.93
CA ARG A 49 5.27 -20.17 -10.54
C ARG A 49 6.78 -19.94 -10.52
N ALA A 50 7.24 -18.78 -10.05
CA ALA A 50 8.65 -18.44 -9.97
C ALA A 50 9.28 -18.98 -8.69
N GLY A 51 10.51 -19.49 -8.81
CA GLY A 51 11.36 -19.81 -7.66
C GLY A 51 12.14 -18.60 -7.16
N PHE A 52 13.03 -18.85 -6.21
CA PHE A 52 14.11 -17.91 -5.88
C PHE A 52 15.05 -17.76 -7.07
N ILE A 53 15.48 -16.53 -7.37
CA ILE A 53 16.36 -16.21 -8.49
C ILE A 53 17.49 -15.27 -8.06
N TRP A 54 18.61 -15.31 -8.79
CA TRP A 54 19.76 -14.42 -8.59
C TRP A 54 20.31 -14.46 -7.17
N ASP A 55 20.25 -13.35 -6.45
CA ASP A 55 20.79 -13.16 -5.11
C ASP A 55 19.81 -13.51 -4.00
N ASP A 56 18.58 -13.96 -4.32
CA ASP A 56 17.62 -14.46 -3.32
C ASP A 56 18.23 -15.52 -2.39
N ASP A 57 19.16 -16.32 -2.91
CA ASP A 57 19.91 -17.29 -2.12
C ASP A 57 20.71 -16.62 -1.00
N GLN A 58 21.32 -15.46 -1.24
CA GLN A 58 22.10 -14.74 -0.23
C GLN A 58 21.21 -13.94 0.73
N TYR A 59 20.05 -13.50 0.27
CA TYR A 59 19.14 -12.64 1.05
C TYR A 59 18.17 -13.44 1.92
N VAL A 60 17.75 -14.62 1.47
CA VAL A 60 16.75 -15.44 2.15
C VAL A 60 17.30 -16.81 2.50
N HIS A 61 17.64 -17.62 1.48
CA HIS A 61 17.88 -19.05 1.67
C HIS A 61 19.11 -19.35 2.53
N ASN A 62 20.24 -18.72 2.26
CA ASN A 62 21.53 -18.93 2.94
C ASN A 62 21.84 -17.87 3.99
N ASN A 63 20.90 -16.96 4.27
CA ASN A 63 21.12 -15.90 5.24
C ASN A 63 20.97 -16.45 6.67
N ALA A 64 22.08 -16.53 7.40
CA ALA A 64 22.10 -17.03 8.77
C ALA A 64 21.22 -16.21 9.72
N ALA A 65 21.13 -14.90 9.53
CA ALA A 65 20.29 -14.04 10.35
C ALA A 65 18.79 -14.26 10.07
N VAL A 66 18.42 -14.57 8.83
CA VAL A 66 17.04 -14.98 8.51
C VAL A 66 16.72 -16.32 9.14
N ARG A 67 17.62 -17.32 9.10
CA ARG A 67 17.33 -18.68 9.59
C ARG A 67 17.36 -18.80 11.12
N ALA A 68 18.24 -18.07 11.81
CA ALA A 68 18.48 -18.23 13.25
C ALA A 68 17.33 -17.70 14.11
N LEU A 69 17.04 -18.35 15.25
CA LEU A 69 15.96 -17.94 16.16
C LEU A 69 16.22 -16.56 16.79
N ASP A 70 17.47 -16.26 17.12
CA ASP A 70 17.96 -14.95 17.57
C ASP A 70 18.16 -13.95 16.40
N GLY A 71 17.74 -14.35 15.21
CA GLY A 71 17.93 -13.64 13.95
C GLY A 71 17.49 -12.18 13.96
N LEU A 72 16.34 -11.86 14.57
CA LEU A 72 15.88 -10.47 14.68
C LEU A 72 16.89 -9.58 15.42
N GLY A 73 17.53 -10.07 16.48
CA GLY A 73 18.57 -9.30 17.17
C GLY A 73 19.74 -8.97 16.24
N ARG A 74 20.19 -9.97 15.47
CA ARG A 74 21.27 -9.79 14.49
C ARG A 74 20.88 -8.83 13.37
N ILE A 75 19.68 -8.98 12.81
CA ILE A 75 19.15 -8.13 11.73
C ILE A 75 19.16 -6.64 12.12
N TRP A 76 18.85 -6.31 13.39
CA TRP A 76 18.73 -4.93 13.85
C TRP A 76 20.03 -4.35 14.43
N PHE A 77 20.93 -5.18 14.95
CA PHE A 77 22.10 -4.71 15.71
C PHE A 77 23.44 -5.14 15.15
N ASP A 78 23.48 -6.10 14.21
CA ASP A 78 24.68 -6.50 13.48
C ASP A 78 24.56 -6.07 12.02
N PHE A 79 25.24 -4.96 11.68
CA PHE A 79 25.24 -4.38 10.33
C PHE A 79 25.92 -5.26 9.27
N THR A 80 26.59 -6.35 9.68
CA THR A 80 27.24 -7.31 8.79
C THR A 80 26.45 -8.61 8.65
N ALA A 81 25.34 -8.75 9.37
CA ALA A 81 24.52 -9.97 9.39
C ALA A 81 23.81 -10.27 8.06
N SER A 82 23.86 -9.36 7.09
CA SER A 82 23.20 -9.50 5.79
C SER A 82 23.98 -8.73 4.71
N PRO A 83 23.87 -9.11 3.43
CA PRO A 83 24.58 -8.45 2.33
C PRO A 83 24.40 -6.92 2.30
N GLN A 84 23.23 -6.45 2.72
CA GLN A 84 22.89 -5.04 2.79
C GLN A 84 22.04 -4.78 4.03
N TYR A 85 22.18 -3.62 4.66
CA TYR A 85 21.46 -3.30 5.89
C TYR A 85 20.02 -2.83 5.62
N TYR A 86 19.07 -3.78 5.60
CA TYR A 86 17.63 -3.53 5.42
C TYR A 86 16.79 -4.18 6.54
N PRO A 87 16.85 -3.66 7.77
CA PRO A 87 16.34 -4.37 8.95
C PRO A 87 14.84 -4.74 8.85
N LEU A 88 14.02 -3.89 8.22
CA LEU A 88 12.60 -4.18 8.02
C LEU A 88 12.34 -5.29 6.99
N VAL A 89 13.11 -5.30 5.89
CA VAL A 89 13.01 -6.35 4.85
C VAL A 89 13.49 -7.68 5.41
N TYR A 90 14.61 -7.71 6.11
CA TYR A 90 15.08 -8.95 6.72
C TYR A 90 14.20 -9.41 7.88
N SER A 91 13.52 -8.48 8.58
CA SER A 91 12.50 -8.86 9.56
C SER A 91 11.29 -9.52 8.92
N SER A 92 10.87 -9.09 7.72
CA SER A 92 9.86 -9.83 6.96
C SER A 92 10.41 -11.19 6.58
N TYR A 93 11.55 -11.29 5.87
CA TYR A 93 12.13 -12.58 5.48
C TYR A 93 12.32 -13.55 6.65
N TRP A 94 12.73 -13.04 7.82
CA TRP A 94 12.82 -13.81 9.04
C TRP A 94 11.47 -14.43 9.41
N LEU A 95 10.40 -13.64 9.46
CA LEU A 95 9.04 -14.12 9.76
C LEU A 95 8.52 -15.07 8.67
N GLU A 96 8.68 -14.69 7.41
CA GLU A 96 8.20 -15.45 6.26
C GLU A 96 8.87 -16.83 6.19
N TYR A 97 10.16 -16.93 6.53
CA TYR A 97 10.87 -18.20 6.66
C TYR A 97 10.30 -19.09 7.78
N ARG A 98 9.81 -18.53 8.91
CA ARG A 98 9.16 -19.37 9.95
C ARG A 98 7.84 -19.95 9.46
N LEU A 99 7.12 -19.20 8.62
CA LEU A 99 5.78 -19.57 8.17
C LEU A 99 5.81 -20.53 6.99
N TRP A 100 6.77 -20.34 6.07
CA TRP A 100 6.79 -21.04 4.78
C TRP A 100 8.11 -21.74 4.46
N GLY A 101 9.15 -21.56 5.27
CA GLY A 101 10.47 -22.15 5.04
C GLY A 101 11.03 -21.75 3.67
N ASP A 102 11.58 -22.71 2.94
CA ASP A 102 12.14 -22.50 1.61
C ASP A 102 11.08 -22.52 0.48
N ASN A 103 9.79 -22.34 0.81
CA ASN A 103 8.73 -22.28 -0.20
C ASN A 103 8.52 -20.84 -0.70
N PRO A 104 8.95 -20.48 -1.93
CA PRO A 104 8.87 -19.12 -2.47
C PRO A 104 7.43 -18.62 -2.61
N ALA A 105 6.44 -19.51 -2.71
CA ALA A 105 5.04 -19.13 -2.85
C ALA A 105 4.53 -18.26 -1.68
N GLY A 106 5.02 -18.50 -0.46
CA GLY A 106 4.62 -17.71 0.71
C GLY A 106 5.08 -16.25 0.61
N TYR A 107 6.35 -16.06 0.24
CA TYR A 107 6.96 -14.74 0.01
C TYR A 107 6.27 -13.98 -1.13
N HIS A 108 5.94 -14.68 -2.23
CA HIS A 108 5.18 -14.08 -3.34
C HIS A 108 3.79 -13.62 -2.91
N VAL A 109 3.07 -14.40 -2.10
CA VAL A 109 1.76 -14.01 -1.58
C VAL A 109 1.85 -12.72 -0.78
N VAL A 110 2.80 -12.62 0.16
CA VAL A 110 2.99 -11.42 0.97
C VAL A 110 3.31 -10.21 0.09
N ASN A 111 4.24 -10.36 -0.86
CA ASN A 111 4.60 -9.30 -1.79
C ASN A 111 3.40 -8.83 -2.62
N ILE A 112 2.58 -9.74 -3.15
CA ILE A 112 1.39 -9.39 -3.94
C ILE A 112 0.36 -8.64 -3.09
N LEU A 113 0.14 -9.07 -1.84
CA LEU A 113 -0.76 -8.38 -0.91
C LEU A 113 -0.27 -6.98 -0.56
N LEU A 114 1.04 -6.81 -0.35
CA LEU A 114 1.65 -5.50 -0.12
C LEU A 114 1.50 -4.58 -1.34
N HIS A 115 1.73 -5.09 -2.55
CA HIS A 115 1.50 -4.32 -3.78
C HIS A 115 0.04 -3.87 -3.91
N ALA A 116 -0.92 -4.75 -3.63
CA ALA A 116 -2.33 -4.40 -3.67
C ALA A 116 -2.71 -3.37 -2.60
N ALA A 117 -2.17 -3.51 -1.38
CA ALA A 117 -2.37 -2.54 -0.31
C ALA A 117 -1.82 -1.15 -0.70
N VAL A 118 -0.59 -1.09 -1.23
CA VAL A 118 0.02 0.16 -1.71
C VAL A 118 -0.80 0.78 -2.84
N ALA A 119 -1.26 -0.01 -3.81
CA ALA A 119 -2.10 0.48 -4.92
C ALA A 119 -3.42 1.10 -4.40
N ILE A 120 -4.08 0.45 -3.45
CA ILE A 120 -5.31 0.97 -2.83
C ILE A 120 -5.02 2.25 -2.04
N LEU A 121 -3.94 2.27 -1.25
CA LEU A 121 -3.56 3.45 -0.46
C LEU A 121 -3.22 4.64 -1.36
N LEU A 122 -2.44 4.42 -2.42
CA LEU A 122 -2.10 5.44 -3.40
C LEU A 122 -3.37 5.98 -4.08
N TRP A 123 -4.27 5.12 -4.52
CA TRP A 123 -5.53 5.55 -5.10
C TRP A 123 -6.37 6.39 -4.11
N ARG A 124 -6.44 5.97 -2.84
CA ARG A 124 -7.15 6.76 -1.80
C ARG A 124 -6.49 8.10 -1.55
N PHE A 125 -5.15 8.16 -1.57
CA PHE A 125 -4.39 9.39 -1.44
C PHE A 125 -4.68 10.34 -2.61
N LEU A 126 -4.58 9.86 -3.86
CA LEU A 126 -4.87 10.63 -5.06
C LEU A 126 -6.30 11.15 -5.14
N ARG A 127 -7.28 10.42 -4.58
CA ARG A 127 -8.68 10.90 -4.49
C ARG A 127 -8.91 11.97 -3.41
N ARG A 128 -7.95 12.16 -2.51
CA ARG A 128 -8.03 13.18 -1.45
C ARG A 128 -7.31 14.47 -1.79
N LEU A 129 -6.35 14.44 -2.73
CA LEU A 129 -5.75 15.63 -3.34
C LEU A 129 -6.77 16.35 -4.23
#